data_AF-A0AA51EN46-F1
#
_entry.id   AF-A0AA51EN46-F1
#
_cell.length_a   1.000
_cell.length_b   1.000
_cell.length_c   1.000
_cell.angle_alpha   90.00
_cell.angle_beta   90.00
_cell.angle_gamma   90.00
#
_symmetry.space_group_name_H-M   'P 1'
#
loop_
_entity.id
_entity.type
_entity.pdbx_description
1 polymer ?
#
loop_
_entity_poly.entity_id
_entity_poly.type
_entity_poly.pdbx_seq_one_letter_code
_entity_poly.pdbx_strand_id
1 'polypeptide(L)'
;APLHPVMPALVEVYVNSILVVNSKGSNEYFNQPITEEEIKRVFRNSIFGVNFDTQNKSFTAMDIDGETSVEINIEKPTLASQLLLIYYLLLYEDVRLTNAAMLIANGRKIKSYSTAFLSELPIKYLLHQAQKDQLSYGGLFSPLLRLLATHFPQLSLVDDWMDDQVFGDSCRHQIDINLSEAFISEAFESIEINPYKTGKILKAMLSNNPTEIWPYAEIFVRHVKSVLGEGVPRHIQELYREVWLRLNTVLPRCLWIMTINA
;
A
#
# COMPACT_ATOMS: atom_id res chain seq x y z
N ALA A 1 0.81 16.86 -10.60
CA ALA A 1 0.11 18.16 -10.42
C ALA A 1 0.16 18.50 -8.94
N PRO A 2 0.49 19.74 -8.57
CA PRO A 2 0.67 20.14 -7.17
C PRO A 2 -0.64 19.98 -6.39
N LEU A 3 -0.53 19.62 -5.11
CA LEU A 3 -1.69 19.53 -4.23
C LEU A 3 -2.19 20.94 -3.91
N HIS A 4 -3.49 21.19 -4.11
CA HIS A 4 -4.05 22.49 -3.75
C HIS A 4 -4.11 22.62 -2.21
N PRO A 5 -3.65 23.74 -1.62
CA PRO A 5 -3.44 23.88 -0.18
C PRO A 5 -4.73 23.76 0.66
N VAL A 6 -5.90 23.94 0.04
CA VAL A 6 -7.21 23.85 0.70
C VAL A 6 -7.74 22.40 0.78
N MET A 7 -7.14 21.45 0.04
CA MET A 7 -7.63 20.07 -0.02
C MET A 7 -7.65 19.36 1.34
N PRO A 8 -6.61 19.45 2.20
CA PRO A 8 -6.66 18.83 3.52
C PRO A 8 -7.82 19.36 4.37
N ALA A 9 -8.01 20.69 4.39
CA ALA A 9 -9.09 21.33 5.15
C ALA A 9 -10.48 20.92 4.65
N LEU A 10 -10.67 20.74 3.34
CA LEU A 10 -11.94 20.24 2.79
C LEU A 10 -12.21 18.80 3.23
N VAL A 11 -11.19 17.95 3.26
CA VAL A 11 -11.33 16.57 3.75
C VAL A 11 -11.70 16.57 5.24
N GLU A 12 -11.11 17.44 6.05
CA GLU A 12 -11.47 17.58 7.47
C GLU A 12 -12.94 17.98 7.66
N VAL A 13 -13.39 19.01 6.94
CA VAL A 13 -14.80 19.47 7.01
C VAL A 13 -15.75 18.38 6.51
N TYR A 14 -15.36 17.64 5.47
CA TYR A 14 -16.15 16.52 4.94
C TYR A 14 -16.28 15.39 5.96
N VAL A 15 -15.19 14.92 6.56
CA VAL A 15 -15.22 13.89 7.62
C VAL A 15 -16.07 14.34 8.81
N ASN A 16 -15.91 15.60 9.22
CA ASN A 16 -16.71 16.18 10.30
C ASN A 16 -18.20 16.24 9.93
N SER A 17 -18.56 16.55 8.68
CA SER A 17 -19.97 16.55 8.24
C SER A 17 -20.63 15.17 8.27
N ILE A 18 -19.85 14.09 8.20
CA ILE A 18 -20.34 12.71 8.27
C ILE A 18 -20.52 12.26 9.72
N LEU A 19 -19.54 12.59 10.58
CA LEU A 19 -19.39 12.00 11.92
C LEU A 19 -19.81 12.93 13.08
N VAL A 20 -19.69 14.25 12.93
CA VAL A 20 -19.95 15.22 14.00
C VAL A 20 -21.34 15.82 13.83
N VAL A 21 -22.21 15.60 14.82
CA VAL A 21 -23.58 16.15 14.84
C VAL A 21 -23.57 17.52 15.50
N ASN A 22 -24.16 18.52 14.85
CA ASN A 22 -24.48 19.77 15.53
C ASN A 22 -25.81 19.56 16.29
N SER A 23 -25.77 19.60 17.62
CA SER A 23 -26.85 19.17 18.54
C SER A 23 -28.18 19.96 18.45
N LYS A 24 -28.40 20.82 17.45
CA LYS A 24 -29.58 21.70 17.35
C LYS A 24 -30.05 21.89 15.92
N GLY A 25 -30.91 20.98 15.44
CA GLY A 25 -31.66 21.14 14.20
C GLY A 25 -31.33 20.04 13.19
N SER A 26 -32.37 19.30 12.79
CA SER A 26 -32.42 18.34 11.67
C SER A 26 -31.19 17.42 11.50
N ASN A 27 -31.37 16.12 11.78
CA ASN A 27 -30.42 15.04 11.46
C ASN A 27 -30.28 14.81 9.93
N GLU A 28 -30.08 15.87 9.15
CA GLU A 28 -29.80 15.79 7.72
C GLU A 28 -28.28 15.76 7.53
N TYR A 29 -27.73 14.55 7.56
CA TYR A 29 -26.37 14.33 7.08
C TYR A 29 -26.40 14.34 5.56
N PHE A 30 -25.88 15.40 4.94
CA PHE A 30 -25.87 15.55 3.48
C PHE A 30 -24.84 14.63 2.78
N ASN A 31 -23.90 14.03 3.53
CA ASN A 31 -22.78 13.25 2.99
C ASN A 31 -22.75 11.81 3.50
N GLN A 32 -22.40 10.87 2.61
CA GLN A 32 -22.22 9.45 2.93
C GLN A 32 -20.72 9.08 2.92
N PRO A 33 -20.26 8.17 3.80
CA PRO A 33 -18.87 7.73 3.81
C PRO A 33 -18.53 6.93 2.54
N ILE A 34 -17.35 7.19 1.97
CA ILE A 34 -16.85 6.49 0.78
C ILE A 34 -16.70 5.00 1.07
N THR A 35 -17.12 4.14 0.15
CA THR A 35 -17.09 2.68 0.31
C THR A 35 -15.70 2.08 0.08
N GLU A 36 -15.44 0.89 0.64
CA GLU A 36 -14.15 0.21 0.43
C GLU A 36 -13.96 -0.13 -1.05
N GLU A 37 -15.04 -0.51 -1.74
CA GLU A 37 -15.07 -0.86 -3.15
C GLU A 37 -14.71 0.33 -4.04
N GLU A 38 -15.21 1.52 -3.73
CA GLU A 38 -14.84 2.75 -4.43
C GLU A 38 -13.37 3.08 -4.26
N ILE A 39 -12.85 2.95 -3.04
CA ILE A 39 -11.44 3.22 -2.77
C ILE A 39 -10.56 2.18 -3.46
N LYS A 40 -10.92 0.88 -3.36
CA LYS A 40 -10.24 -0.21 -4.08
C LYS A 40 -10.21 0.07 -5.59
N ARG A 41 -11.26 0.63 -6.19
CA ARG A 41 -11.28 0.99 -7.62
C ARG A 41 -10.20 2.01 -7.98
N VAL A 42 -9.94 3.00 -7.12
CA VAL A 42 -8.87 4.00 -7.34
C VAL A 42 -7.49 3.37 -7.23
N PHE A 43 -7.29 2.40 -6.33
CA PHE A 43 -6.01 1.70 -6.19
C PHE A 43 -5.81 0.57 -7.22
N ARG A 44 -6.89 0.00 -7.76
CA ARG A 44 -6.88 -1.00 -8.86
C ARG A 44 -6.29 -0.44 -10.15
N ASN A 45 -6.59 0.81 -10.47
CA ASN A 45 -6.04 1.46 -11.66
C ASN A 45 -4.61 1.99 -11.44
N SER A 46 -4.03 1.76 -10.24
CA SER A 46 -2.64 2.08 -9.91
C SER A 46 -1.72 0.91 -10.27
N ILE A 47 -0.41 1.15 -10.24
CA ILE A 47 0.65 0.13 -10.37
C ILE A 47 0.54 -1.03 -9.36
N PHE A 48 -0.32 -0.91 -8.36
CA PHE A 48 -0.59 -1.93 -7.32
C PHE A 48 -1.84 -2.77 -7.58
N GLY A 49 -2.52 -2.59 -8.72
CA GLY A 49 -3.80 -3.23 -9.02
C GLY A 49 -3.79 -4.75 -8.95
N VAL A 50 -2.63 -5.37 -9.19
CA VAL A 50 -2.42 -6.82 -9.15
C VAL A 50 -2.79 -7.44 -7.79
N ASN A 51 -2.64 -6.70 -6.68
CA ASN A 51 -3.01 -7.18 -5.34
C ASN A 51 -4.52 -7.16 -5.09
N PHE A 52 -5.27 -6.37 -5.84
CA PHE A 52 -6.72 -6.20 -5.69
C PHE A 52 -7.54 -7.04 -6.67
N ASP A 53 -6.87 -7.72 -7.62
CA ASP A 53 -7.47 -8.60 -8.62
C ASP A 53 -7.67 -10.03 -8.11
N THR A 54 -6.88 -10.47 -7.13
CA THR A 54 -6.87 -11.87 -6.65
C THR A 54 -8.19 -12.31 -5.98
N GLN A 55 -9.11 -11.39 -5.68
CA GLN A 55 -10.37 -11.73 -5.00
C GLN A 55 -11.66 -11.60 -5.82
N ASN A 56 -11.66 -11.14 -7.08
CA ASN A 56 -12.91 -11.14 -7.85
C ASN A 56 -12.70 -11.64 -9.28
N LYS A 57 -13.12 -12.90 -9.50
CA LYS A 57 -13.60 -13.37 -10.80
C LYS A 57 -14.45 -12.26 -11.42
N SER A 58 -14.13 -11.93 -12.68
CA SER A 58 -14.94 -11.18 -13.62
C SER A 58 -16.42 -11.14 -13.23
N PHE A 59 -16.86 -10.04 -12.63
CA PHE A 59 -18.28 -9.75 -12.49
C PHE A 59 -18.68 -9.04 -13.78
N THR A 60 -19.30 -9.83 -14.66
CA THR A 60 -19.99 -9.36 -15.85
C THR A 60 -20.98 -8.27 -15.48
N ALA A 61 -20.91 -7.15 -16.20
CA ALA A 61 -21.92 -6.11 -16.19
C ALA A 61 -23.30 -6.70 -16.45
N MET A 62 -24.19 -6.62 -15.46
CA MET A 62 -25.63 -6.66 -15.68
C MET A 62 -26.34 -5.87 -14.59
N ASP A 63 -26.96 -4.79 -15.07
CA ASP A 63 -28.18 -4.10 -14.64
C ASP A 63 -28.44 -3.90 -13.14
N ILE A 64 -28.46 -2.61 -12.73
CA ILE A 64 -29.54 -1.99 -11.93
C ILE A 64 -29.49 -0.47 -12.14
N ASP A 65 -30.52 0.00 -12.85
CA ASP A 65 -31.35 1.20 -12.66
C ASP A 65 -30.75 2.47 -12.02
N GLY A 66 -30.61 3.51 -12.84
CA GLY A 66 -31.31 4.77 -12.59
C GLY A 66 -30.86 5.66 -11.44
N GLU A 67 -29.58 6.02 -11.33
CA GLU A 67 -29.17 7.32 -10.76
C GLU A 67 -27.77 7.67 -11.26
N THR A 68 -27.55 8.93 -11.59
CA THR A 68 -26.41 9.46 -12.34
C THR A 68 -25.08 9.20 -11.64
N SER A 69 -24.50 8.01 -11.82
CA SER A 69 -23.13 7.72 -11.45
C SER A 69 -22.23 8.48 -12.43
N VAL A 70 -21.54 9.49 -11.92
CA VAL A 70 -20.47 10.14 -12.65
C VAL A 70 -19.41 9.06 -12.89
N GLU A 71 -19.39 8.48 -14.09
CA GLU A 71 -18.30 7.61 -14.55
C GLU A 71 -17.04 8.46 -14.67
N ILE A 72 -16.34 8.63 -13.54
CA ILE A 72 -14.99 9.17 -13.54
C ILE A 72 -14.14 8.09 -14.20
N ASN A 73 -13.79 8.29 -15.47
CA ASN A 73 -12.76 7.53 -16.17
C ASN A 73 -11.43 7.76 -15.45
N ILE A 74 -11.14 6.98 -14.40
CA ILE A 74 -9.87 7.00 -13.69
C ILE A 74 -8.87 6.20 -14.54
N GLU A 75 -8.50 6.71 -15.71
CA GLU A 75 -7.57 6.01 -16.60
C GLU A 75 -6.17 5.90 -15.96
N LYS A 76 -5.79 6.86 -15.09
CA LYS A 76 -4.64 6.75 -14.17
C LYS A 76 -4.90 7.55 -12.88
N PRO A 77 -5.00 6.91 -11.71
CA PRO A 77 -5.10 7.61 -10.44
C PRO A 77 -3.81 8.40 -10.21
N THR A 78 -3.93 9.69 -9.87
CA THR A 78 -2.76 10.51 -9.55
C THR A 78 -2.26 10.19 -8.14
N LEU A 79 -0.96 10.37 -7.90
CA LEU A 79 -0.37 10.28 -6.57
C LEU A 79 -1.13 11.17 -5.55
N ALA A 80 -1.51 12.38 -5.96
CA ALA A 80 -2.28 13.31 -5.13
C ALA A 80 -3.63 12.73 -4.69
N SER A 81 -4.40 12.12 -5.62
CA SER A 81 -5.67 11.48 -5.27
C SER A 81 -5.51 10.30 -4.32
N GLN A 82 -4.46 9.48 -4.49
CA GLN A 82 -4.19 8.34 -3.62
C GLN A 82 -3.79 8.81 -2.21
N LEU A 83 -2.94 9.82 -2.11
CA LEU A 83 -2.54 10.42 -0.83
C LEU A 83 -3.73 11.06 -0.10
N LEU A 84 -4.60 11.77 -0.82
CA LEU A 84 -5.81 12.35 -0.24
C LEU A 84 -6.80 11.29 0.26
N LEU A 85 -6.93 10.18 -0.45
CA LEU A 85 -7.77 9.05 -0.01
C LEU A 85 -7.22 8.39 1.24
N ILE A 86 -5.89 8.20 1.34
CA ILE A 86 -5.28 7.70 2.57
C ILE A 86 -5.47 8.69 3.71
N TYR A 87 -5.28 9.98 3.47
CA TYR A 87 -5.52 11.00 4.48
C TYR A 87 -6.97 11.00 4.98
N TYR A 88 -7.94 10.94 4.05
CA TYR A 88 -9.36 10.80 4.38
C TYR A 88 -9.61 9.55 5.24
N LEU A 89 -9.08 8.39 4.84
CA LEU A 89 -9.27 7.12 5.56
C LEU A 89 -8.72 7.19 6.98
N LEU A 90 -7.48 7.62 7.13
CA LEU A 90 -6.83 7.71 8.44
C LEU A 90 -7.53 8.74 9.33
N LEU A 91 -7.91 9.89 8.77
CA LEU A 91 -8.62 10.93 9.52
C LEU A 91 -10.02 10.47 9.94
N TYR A 92 -10.73 9.76 9.05
CA TYR A 92 -12.04 9.20 9.36
C TYR A 92 -11.97 8.19 10.51
N GLU A 93 -10.96 7.32 10.50
CA GLU A 93 -10.70 6.39 11.61
C GLU A 93 -10.42 7.13 12.92
N ASP A 94 -9.56 8.16 12.89
CA ASP A 94 -9.19 8.98 14.06
C ASP A 94 -10.42 9.69 14.66
N VAL A 95 -11.22 10.35 13.82
CA VAL A 95 -12.43 11.06 14.24
C VAL A 95 -13.50 10.10 14.75
N ARG A 96 -13.65 8.92 14.13
CA ARG A 96 -14.60 7.89 14.59
C ARG A 96 -14.20 7.36 15.97
N LEU A 97 -12.92 7.06 16.19
CA LEU A 97 -12.42 6.58 17.48
C LEU A 97 -12.55 7.65 18.57
N THR A 98 -12.21 8.90 18.25
CA THR A 98 -12.32 10.03 19.17
C THR A 98 -13.77 10.30 19.59
N ASN A 99 -14.72 10.17 18.68
CA ASN A 99 -16.14 10.41 18.95
C ASN A 99 -16.94 9.14 19.30
N ALA A 100 -16.29 7.98 19.47
CA ALA A 100 -16.95 6.68 19.62
C ALA A 100 -18.03 6.66 20.72
N ALA A 101 -17.76 7.29 21.87
CA ALA A 101 -18.71 7.35 22.98
C ALA A 101 -20.02 8.08 22.63
N MET A 102 -19.92 9.22 21.94
CA MET A 102 -21.08 10.01 21.48
C MET A 102 -21.87 9.26 20.41
N LEU A 103 -21.17 8.55 19.53
CA LEU A 103 -21.79 7.80 18.43
C LEU A 103 -22.58 6.58 18.93
N ILE A 104 -22.04 5.88 19.94
CA ILE A 104 -22.72 4.78 20.63
C ILE A 104 -23.94 5.30 21.40
N ALA A 105 -23.81 6.43 22.11
CA ALA A 105 -24.92 7.05 22.82
C ALA A 105 -26.08 7.45 21.88
N ASN A 106 -25.75 7.85 20.65
CA ASN A 106 -26.72 8.17 19.60
C ASN A 106 -27.26 6.94 18.83
N GLY A 107 -26.83 5.72 19.18
CA GLY A 107 -27.33 4.47 18.60
C GLY A 107 -27.03 4.27 17.12
N ARG A 108 -26.03 4.98 16.55
CA ARG A 108 -25.74 4.96 15.11
C ARG A 108 -24.75 3.86 14.76
N LYS A 109 -25.08 3.04 13.75
CA LYS A 109 -24.12 2.14 13.09
C LYS A 109 -23.32 2.93 12.07
N ILE A 110 -22.13 3.36 12.45
CA ILE A 110 -21.20 4.06 11.55
C ILE A 110 -20.31 3.03 10.86
N LYS A 111 -20.03 3.25 9.57
CA LYS A 111 -19.17 2.37 8.78
C LYS A 111 -17.77 2.39 9.38
N SER A 112 -17.24 1.22 9.74
CA SER A 112 -15.83 1.02 10.10
C SER A 112 -15.10 0.38 8.93
N TYR A 113 -13.93 0.91 8.58
CA TYR A 113 -13.09 0.27 7.57
C TYR A 113 -12.39 -0.94 8.18
N SER A 114 -12.34 -2.02 7.41
CA SER A 114 -11.75 -3.27 7.88
C SER A 114 -10.22 -3.17 7.96
N THR A 115 -9.63 -3.84 8.95
CA THR A 115 -8.17 -3.90 9.10
C THR A 115 -7.52 -4.67 7.95
N ALA A 116 -8.24 -5.63 7.35
CA ALA A 116 -7.82 -6.34 6.15
C ALA A 116 -7.68 -5.37 4.97
N PHE A 117 -8.70 -4.56 4.71
CA PHE A 117 -8.66 -3.54 3.65
C PHE A 117 -7.53 -2.54 3.84
N LEU A 118 -7.36 -1.99 5.05
CA LEU A 118 -6.27 -1.05 5.33
C LEU A 118 -4.88 -1.68 5.15
N SER A 119 -4.76 -3.00 5.25
CA SER A 119 -3.49 -3.73 5.04
C SER A 119 -3.14 -3.92 3.57
N GLU A 120 -4.13 -3.88 2.67
CA GLU A 120 -3.95 -3.96 1.22
C GLU A 120 -3.42 -2.64 0.63
N LEU A 121 -3.49 -1.54 1.38
CA LEU A 121 -3.12 -0.21 0.89
C LEU A 121 -1.59 0.00 0.91
N PRO A 122 -1.00 0.55 -0.15
CA PRO A 122 0.44 0.84 -0.25
C PRO A 122 0.82 2.13 0.51
N ILE A 123 0.50 2.19 1.81
CA ILE A 123 0.64 3.40 2.63
C ILE A 123 2.11 3.84 2.70
N LYS A 124 3.02 2.90 2.98
CA LYS A 124 4.47 3.16 3.11
C LYS A 124 5.06 3.70 1.79
N TYR A 125 4.76 3.05 0.68
CA TYR A 125 5.21 3.48 -0.64
C TYR A 125 4.73 4.90 -0.99
N LEU A 126 3.45 5.18 -0.79
CA LEU A 126 2.87 6.49 -1.14
C LEU A 126 3.45 7.60 -0.27
N LEU A 127 3.69 7.31 1.00
CA LEU A 127 4.31 8.24 1.92
C LEU A 127 5.76 8.53 1.57
N HIS A 128 6.52 7.52 1.16
CA HIS A 128 7.88 7.67 0.66
C HIS A 128 7.93 8.52 -0.63
N GLN A 129 6.97 8.32 -1.52
CA GLN A 129 6.85 9.14 -2.73
C GLN A 129 6.47 10.60 -2.40
N ALA A 130 5.61 10.82 -1.39
CA ALA A 130 5.27 12.15 -0.90
C ALA A 130 6.47 12.86 -0.26
N GLN A 131 7.32 12.13 0.47
CA GLN A 131 8.57 12.65 1.06
C GLN A 131 9.55 13.12 -0.01
N LYS A 132 9.70 12.37 -1.12
CA LYS A 132 10.57 12.75 -2.25
C LYS A 132 10.11 14.05 -2.93
N ASP A 133 8.80 14.33 -2.93
CA ASP A 133 8.20 15.53 -3.49
C ASP A 133 7.62 16.45 -2.38
N GLN A 134 8.47 16.75 -1.39
CA GLN A 134 8.08 17.55 -0.22
C GLN A 134 7.59 18.96 -0.58
N LEU A 135 8.05 19.53 -1.69
CA LEU A 135 7.62 20.85 -2.18
C LEU A 135 6.13 20.86 -2.56
N SER A 136 5.63 19.75 -3.12
CA SER A 136 4.24 19.64 -3.59
C SER A 136 3.29 19.09 -2.52
N TYR A 137 3.79 18.29 -1.57
CA TYR A 137 2.98 17.54 -0.61
C TYR A 137 3.27 17.83 0.86
N GLY A 138 4.20 18.74 1.18
CA GLY A 138 4.63 19.00 2.57
C GLY A 138 3.50 19.36 3.54
N GLY A 139 2.46 20.05 3.06
CA GLY A 139 1.28 20.39 3.87
C GLY A 139 0.41 19.19 4.25
N LEU A 140 0.42 18.11 3.46
CA LEU A 140 -0.30 16.86 3.73
C LEU A 140 0.57 15.84 4.48
N PHE A 141 1.87 15.84 4.19
CA PHE A 141 2.83 14.86 4.73
C PHE A 141 2.86 14.84 6.25
N SER A 142 2.97 16.02 6.90
CA SER A 142 3.06 16.08 8.37
C SER A 142 1.79 15.58 9.08
N PRO A 143 0.57 16.01 8.69
CA PRO A 143 -0.67 15.42 9.20
C PRO A 143 -0.79 13.91 8.96
N LEU A 144 -0.41 13.45 7.76
CA LEU A 144 -0.48 12.02 7.40
C LEU A 144 0.46 11.18 8.26
N LEU A 145 1.69 11.66 8.47
CA LEU A 145 2.69 10.99 9.32
C LEU A 145 2.21 10.89 10.76
N ARG A 146 1.60 11.96 11.30
CA ARG A 146 1.02 11.95 12.64
C ARG A 146 -0.09 10.90 12.77
N LEU A 147 -1.01 10.85 11.79
CA LEU A 147 -2.09 9.85 11.76
C LEU A 147 -1.55 8.42 11.55
N LEU A 148 -0.47 8.26 10.79
CA LEU A 148 0.16 6.96 10.63
C LEU A 148 0.77 6.47 11.96
N ALA A 149 1.45 7.35 12.70
CA ALA A 149 2.04 6.99 13.98
C ALA A 149 0.99 6.53 15.01
N THR A 150 -0.24 7.05 14.94
CA THR A 150 -1.35 6.66 15.82
C THR A 150 -2.02 5.36 15.38
N HIS A 151 -2.32 5.19 14.08
CA HIS A 151 -3.06 4.03 13.57
C HIS A 151 -2.19 2.83 13.19
N PHE A 152 -0.95 3.08 12.76
CA PHE A 152 0.00 2.08 12.27
C PHE A 152 1.41 2.30 12.83
N PRO A 153 1.60 2.19 14.16
CA PRO A 153 2.91 2.41 14.78
C PRO A 153 4.00 1.49 14.20
N GLN A 154 3.61 0.29 13.78
CA GLN A 154 4.48 -0.72 13.16
C GLN A 154 5.03 -0.31 11.79
N LEU A 155 4.37 0.64 11.10
CA LEU A 155 4.81 1.17 9.81
C LEU A 155 5.59 2.49 9.96
N SER A 156 5.69 3.01 11.19
CA SER A 156 6.37 4.27 11.51
C SER A 156 7.71 4.07 12.23
N LEU A 157 8.34 2.90 12.08
CA LEU A 157 9.63 2.60 12.70
C LEU A 157 10.72 3.51 12.13
N VAL A 158 11.53 4.13 12.97
CA VAL A 158 12.57 5.10 12.55
C VAL A 158 13.51 4.51 11.49
N ASP A 159 13.84 3.22 11.62
CA ASP A 159 14.70 2.50 10.68
C ASP A 159 14.12 2.52 9.25
N ASP A 160 12.80 2.43 9.10
CA ASP A 160 12.11 2.47 7.81
C ASP A 160 12.23 3.83 7.09
N TRP A 161 12.56 4.89 7.82
CA TRP A 161 12.70 6.26 7.31
C TRP A 161 14.15 6.69 7.10
N MET A 162 15.09 6.00 7.73
CA MET A 162 16.52 6.28 7.66
C MET A 162 17.21 5.56 6.48
N ASP A 163 16.55 4.57 5.89
CA ASP A 163 17.12 3.64 4.90
C ASP A 163 17.30 4.20 3.48
N ASP A 164 16.91 5.46 3.19
CA ASP A 164 17.18 6.12 1.91
C ASP A 164 18.69 6.18 1.58
N GLN A 165 19.56 5.98 2.57
CA GLN A 165 21.02 5.98 2.39
C GLN A 165 21.65 4.59 2.26
N VAL A 166 20.92 3.49 2.53
CA VAL A 166 21.52 2.14 2.52
C VAL A 166 21.50 1.52 1.11
N PHE A 167 20.50 1.86 0.30
CA PHE A 167 20.40 1.41 -1.10
C PHE A 167 21.11 2.36 -2.09
N GLY A 168 21.87 3.34 -1.58
CA GLY A 168 22.59 4.33 -2.35
C GLY A 168 23.72 3.73 -3.19
N ASP A 169 23.50 3.71 -4.52
CA ASP A 169 24.47 3.99 -5.60
C ASP A 169 25.86 3.35 -5.61
N SER A 170 26.11 2.29 -4.84
CA SER A 170 27.35 1.52 -4.97
C SER A 170 27.23 0.53 -6.13
N CYS A 171 27.51 1.02 -7.34
CA CYS A 171 27.77 0.24 -8.54
C CYS A 171 26.69 -0.81 -8.90
N ARG A 172 25.50 -0.34 -9.31
CA ARG A 172 24.52 -1.21 -9.99
C ARG A 172 25.10 -1.63 -11.35
N HIS A 173 25.83 -2.74 -11.39
CA HIS A 173 26.07 -3.43 -12.65
C HIS A 173 24.70 -3.82 -13.20
N GLN A 174 24.24 -3.12 -14.24
CA GLN A 174 23.03 -3.46 -14.97
C GLN A 174 23.17 -4.89 -15.46
N ILE A 175 22.48 -5.80 -14.77
CA ILE A 175 22.29 -7.15 -15.26
C ILE A 175 20.95 -7.13 -15.98
N ASP A 176 20.99 -6.93 -17.31
CA ASP A 176 19.81 -7.07 -18.17
C ASP A 176 19.38 -8.55 -18.19
N ILE A 177 18.55 -8.92 -17.23
CA ILE A 177 17.80 -10.17 -17.24
C ILE A 177 16.32 -9.81 -17.30
N ASN A 178 15.65 -10.33 -18.31
CA ASN A 178 14.20 -10.37 -18.34
C ASN A 178 13.73 -11.28 -17.20
N LEU A 179 13.25 -10.67 -16.11
CA LEU A 179 12.65 -11.40 -15.00
C LEU A 179 11.32 -11.99 -15.47
N SER A 180 11.16 -13.29 -15.29
CA SER A 180 9.88 -13.96 -15.49
C SER A 180 9.71 -15.00 -14.39
N GLU A 181 8.45 -15.26 -14.02
CA GLU A 181 8.05 -16.18 -12.96
C GLU A 181 8.70 -17.56 -13.12
N ALA A 182 8.74 -18.10 -14.34
CA ALA A 182 9.35 -19.41 -14.60
C ALA A 182 10.86 -19.42 -14.30
N PHE A 183 11.58 -18.35 -14.65
CA PHE A 183 13.02 -18.24 -14.38
C PHE A 183 13.32 -18.10 -12.89
N ILE A 184 12.45 -17.39 -12.16
CA ILE A 184 12.57 -17.23 -10.70
C ILE A 184 12.40 -18.60 -10.03
N SER A 185 11.30 -19.30 -10.31
CA SER A 185 11.03 -20.62 -9.73
C SER A 185 12.14 -21.62 -10.04
N GLU A 186 12.57 -21.72 -11.30
CA GLU A 186 13.63 -22.66 -11.72
C GLU A 186 14.97 -22.36 -11.02
N ALA A 187 15.30 -21.08 -10.80
CA ALA A 187 16.53 -20.70 -10.13
C ALA A 187 16.49 -20.96 -8.62
N PHE A 188 15.33 -20.87 -7.99
CA PHE A 188 15.17 -21.21 -6.57
C PHE A 188 15.08 -22.71 -6.34
N GLU A 189 14.51 -23.48 -7.27
CA GLU A 189 14.52 -24.95 -7.23
C GLU A 189 15.93 -25.53 -7.38
N SER A 190 16.80 -24.87 -8.16
CA SER A 190 18.18 -25.30 -8.39
C SER A 190 19.20 -24.68 -7.42
N ILE A 191 18.76 -24.12 -6.28
CA ILE A 191 19.64 -23.35 -5.37
C ILE A 191 20.77 -24.19 -4.77
N GLU A 192 20.53 -25.47 -4.47
CA GLU A 192 21.54 -26.38 -3.90
C GLU A 192 22.56 -26.86 -4.95
N ILE A 193 22.14 -26.92 -6.22
CA ILE A 193 22.96 -27.42 -7.33
C ILE A 193 23.77 -26.29 -7.96
N ASN A 194 23.18 -25.10 -8.10
CA ASN A 194 23.80 -23.94 -8.73
C ASN A 194 23.38 -22.60 -8.08
N PRO A 195 23.99 -22.23 -6.94
CA PRO A 195 23.65 -20.99 -6.23
C PRO A 195 23.97 -19.71 -7.04
N TYR A 196 24.81 -19.79 -8.07
CA TYR A 196 25.14 -18.65 -8.92
C TYR A 196 23.94 -18.19 -9.75
N LYS A 197 23.11 -19.12 -10.24
CA LYS A 197 21.89 -18.80 -11.01
C LYS A 197 20.92 -17.98 -10.17
N THR A 198 20.66 -18.42 -8.93
CA THR A 198 19.83 -17.71 -7.95
C THR A 198 20.41 -16.34 -7.61
N GLY A 199 21.73 -16.25 -7.36
CA GLY A 199 22.40 -14.99 -7.06
C GLY A 199 22.30 -13.96 -8.19
N LYS A 200 22.36 -14.40 -9.46
CA LYS A 200 22.20 -13.53 -10.62
C LYS A 200 20.78 -12.95 -10.71
N ILE A 201 19.76 -13.76 -10.43
CA ILE A 201 18.36 -13.31 -10.38
C ILE A 201 18.12 -12.35 -9.22
N LEU A 202 18.62 -12.66 -8.03
CA LEU A 202 18.49 -11.76 -6.87
C LEU A 202 19.13 -10.40 -7.14
N LYS A 203 20.31 -10.35 -7.78
CA LYS A 203 20.95 -9.09 -8.19
C LYS A 203 20.15 -8.33 -9.26
N ALA A 204 19.54 -9.04 -10.20
CA ALA A 204 18.63 -8.42 -11.17
C ALA A 204 17.38 -7.83 -10.49
N MET A 205 16.80 -8.56 -9.52
CA MET A 205 15.71 -8.04 -8.67
C MET A 205 16.18 -6.83 -7.87
N LEU A 206 17.39 -6.79 -7.33
CA LEU A 206 17.93 -5.60 -6.65
C LEU A 206 18.21 -4.40 -7.58
N SER A 207 18.24 -4.61 -8.89
CA SER A 207 18.51 -3.55 -9.86
C SER A 207 17.23 -2.86 -10.36
N ASN A 208 16.12 -3.59 -10.49
CA ASN A 208 14.83 -3.08 -11.01
C ASN A 208 14.06 -2.21 -10.02
N ASN A 209 12.94 -1.58 -10.36
CA ASN A 209 12.17 -0.82 -9.36
C ASN A 209 11.41 -1.74 -8.39
N PRO A 210 11.27 -1.41 -7.09
CA PRO A 210 10.51 -2.21 -6.12
C PRO A 210 9.08 -2.55 -6.59
N THR A 211 8.46 -1.64 -7.33
CA THR A 211 7.10 -1.78 -7.88
C THR A 211 7.02 -2.79 -9.03
N GLU A 212 8.08 -2.94 -9.83
CA GLU A 212 8.15 -3.91 -10.94
C GLU A 212 8.43 -5.32 -10.45
N ILE A 213 9.06 -5.44 -9.28
CA ILE A 213 9.44 -6.73 -8.68
C ILE A 213 8.26 -7.31 -7.87
N TRP A 214 7.38 -6.45 -7.36
CA TRP A 214 6.27 -6.84 -6.50
C TRP A 214 5.37 -7.97 -7.05
N PRO A 215 5.02 -8.04 -8.35
CA PRO A 215 4.24 -9.16 -8.89
C PRO A 215 4.89 -10.54 -8.67
N TYR A 216 6.21 -10.60 -8.51
CA TYR A 216 6.95 -11.83 -8.25
C TYR A 216 7.10 -12.14 -6.74
N ALA A 217 6.58 -11.30 -5.85
CA ALA A 217 6.75 -11.45 -4.40
C ALA A 217 6.21 -12.78 -3.87
N GLU A 218 5.05 -13.24 -4.36
CA GLU A 218 4.45 -14.50 -3.90
C GLU A 218 5.35 -15.72 -4.20
N ILE A 219 5.86 -15.79 -5.43
CA ILE A 219 6.77 -16.86 -5.87
C ILE A 219 8.08 -16.78 -5.08
N PHE A 220 8.64 -15.58 -4.94
CA PHE A 220 9.86 -15.33 -4.19
C PHE A 220 9.77 -15.79 -2.73
N VAL A 221 8.64 -15.51 -2.08
CA VAL A 221 8.39 -15.86 -0.68
C VAL A 221 8.16 -17.37 -0.51
N ARG A 222 7.53 -18.04 -1.48
CA ARG A 222 7.33 -19.51 -1.45
C ARG A 222 8.63 -20.29 -1.30
N HIS A 223 9.74 -19.75 -1.79
CA HIS A 223 11.06 -20.38 -1.71
C HIS A 223 11.87 -20.00 -0.45
N VAL A 224 11.29 -19.29 0.52
CA VAL A 224 12.00 -18.86 1.74
C VAL A 224 12.64 -20.03 2.49
N LYS A 225 11.95 -21.17 2.59
CA LYS A 225 12.46 -22.38 3.28
C LYS A 225 13.64 -23.00 2.53
N SER A 226 13.62 -22.98 1.21
CA SER A 226 14.70 -23.50 0.35
C SER A 226 15.98 -22.68 0.48
N VAL A 227 15.87 -21.37 0.71
CA VAL A 227 17.01 -20.47 0.89
C VAL A 227 17.72 -20.67 2.24
N LEU A 228 17.00 -21.17 3.24
CA LEU A 228 17.54 -21.44 4.58
C LEU A 228 18.23 -22.80 4.72
N GLY A 229 18.34 -23.59 3.64
CA GLY A 229 18.99 -24.90 3.66
C GLY A 229 20.49 -24.83 3.98
N GLU A 230 21.01 -25.90 4.58
CA GLU A 230 22.42 -26.00 5.02
C GLU A 230 23.44 -25.92 3.86
N GLY A 231 23.02 -26.24 2.63
CA GLY A 231 23.85 -26.17 1.42
C GLY A 231 23.90 -24.79 0.75
N VAL A 232 23.14 -23.80 1.23
CA VAL A 232 23.03 -22.49 0.57
C VAL A 232 24.11 -21.53 1.05
N PRO A 233 24.92 -20.93 0.15
CA PRO A 233 25.94 -19.96 0.55
C PRO A 233 25.34 -18.74 1.24
N ARG A 234 25.99 -18.27 2.31
CA ARG A 234 25.56 -17.08 3.09
C ARG A 234 25.37 -15.82 2.24
N HIS A 235 26.13 -15.66 1.16
CA HIS A 235 25.95 -14.55 0.22
C HIS A 235 24.56 -14.55 -0.45
N ILE A 236 24.02 -15.73 -0.78
CA ILE A 236 22.69 -15.85 -1.39
C ILE A 236 21.60 -15.53 -0.37
N GLN A 237 21.79 -15.95 0.88
CA GLN A 237 20.88 -15.59 1.99
C GLN A 237 20.85 -14.08 2.23
N GLU A 238 22.01 -13.41 2.17
CA GLU A 238 22.10 -11.95 2.30
C GLU A 238 21.40 -11.24 1.13
N LEU A 239 21.63 -11.70 -0.10
CA LEU A 239 20.94 -11.16 -1.27
C LEU A 239 19.42 -11.37 -1.19
N TYR A 240 18.97 -12.52 -0.69
CA TYR A 240 17.55 -12.79 -0.46
C TYR A 240 16.96 -11.83 0.58
N ARG A 241 17.65 -11.66 1.72
CA ARG A 241 17.27 -10.71 2.76
C ARG A 241 17.11 -9.29 2.19
N GLU A 242 18.06 -8.86 1.36
CA GLU A 242 18.04 -7.53 0.75
C GLU A 242 16.84 -7.35 -0.19
N VAL A 243 16.55 -8.35 -1.05
CA VAL A 243 15.36 -8.32 -1.92
C VAL A 243 14.08 -8.29 -1.09
N TRP A 244 14.02 -9.06 0.00
CA TRP A 244 12.88 -9.06 0.90
C TRP A 244 12.65 -7.70 1.56
N LEU A 245 13.72 -7.07 2.09
CA LEU A 245 13.66 -5.72 2.67
C LEU A 245 13.20 -4.69 1.63
N ARG A 246 13.66 -4.84 0.39
CA ARG A 246 13.23 -3.98 -0.71
C ARG A 246 11.76 -4.12 -1.05
N LEU A 247 11.23 -5.35 -1.07
CA LEU A 247 9.78 -5.58 -1.20
C LEU A 247 8.99 -5.03 -0.01
N ASN A 248 9.56 -5.08 1.20
CA ASN A 248 8.96 -4.54 2.42
C ASN A 248 8.77 -3.02 2.40
N THR A 249 9.46 -2.30 1.50
CA THR A 249 9.23 -0.86 1.28
C THR A 249 7.90 -0.58 0.56
N VAL A 250 7.38 -1.56 -0.20
CA VAL A 250 6.20 -1.38 -1.06
C VAL A 250 4.92 -1.65 -0.28
N LEU A 251 4.73 -2.91 0.15
CA LEU A 251 3.53 -3.41 0.80
C LEU A 251 3.93 -4.34 1.96
N PRO A 252 4.40 -3.78 3.09
CA PRO A 252 4.96 -4.54 4.20
C PRO A 252 3.97 -5.57 4.76
N ARG A 253 2.71 -5.19 4.98
CA ARG A 253 1.71 -6.09 5.60
C ARG A 253 1.36 -7.27 4.69
N CYS A 254 1.19 -7.05 3.38
CA CYS A 254 0.99 -8.14 2.42
C CYS A 254 2.20 -9.08 2.39
N LEU A 255 3.42 -8.53 2.37
CA LEU A 255 4.65 -9.33 2.37
C LEU A 255 4.77 -10.18 3.64
N TRP A 256 4.46 -9.62 4.81
CA TRP A 256 4.49 -10.34 6.08
C TRP A 256 3.51 -11.51 6.09
N ILE A 257 2.27 -11.28 5.64
CA ILE A 257 1.25 -12.34 5.55
C ILE A 257 1.72 -13.45 4.59
N MET A 258 2.23 -13.09 3.41
CA MET A 258 2.79 -14.07 2.47
C MET A 258 3.94 -14.87 3.10
N THR A 259 4.83 -14.20 3.84
CA THR A 259 6.01 -14.83 4.46
C THR A 259 5.63 -15.77 5.60
N ILE A 260 4.61 -15.43 6.38
CA ILE A 260 4.09 -16.28 7.45
C ILE A 260 3.38 -17.51 6.87
N ASN A 261 2.70 -17.37 5.72
CA ASN A 261 1.93 -18.44 5.10
C ASN A 261 2.76 -19.41 4.24
N ALA A 262 4.02 -19.08 3.93
CA ALA A 262 4.93 -19.90 3.11
C ALA A 262 5.58 -21.06 3.88
#